data_AF-A0A7W6RFW4-F1
#
_entry.id   AF-A0A7W6RFW4-F1
#
_cell.length_a   1.000
_cell.length_b   1.000
_cell.length_c   1.000
_cell.angle_alpha   90.00
_cell.angle_beta   90.00
_cell.angle_gamma   90.00
#
_symmetry.space_group_name_H-M   'P 1'
#
loop_
_entity.id
_entity.type
_entity.pdbx_description
1 polymer ?
#
loop_
_entity_poly.entity_id
_entity_poly.type
_entity_poly.pdbx_seq_one_letter_code
_entity_poly.pdbx_strand_id
1 'polypeptide(L)'
;MTTRTMVPDASLRHLAVMVAITTQGHPHTVRSLARDLGMSKPATCRALDRLGHQGLLMRQPDPTDRRSVLVVPTAEGRDWLRRAAQDVRALLADAVAEAA
;
A
#
# COMPACT_ATOMS: atom_id res chain seq x y z
N MET A 1 29.68 5.73 -8.00
CA MET A 1 28.74 6.53 -7.18
C MET A 1 27.43 5.76 -7.14
N THR A 2 27.31 4.89 -6.15
CA THR A 2 26.30 3.82 -6.07
C THR A 2 24.91 4.40 -5.79
N THR A 3 24.02 4.28 -6.77
CA THR A 3 22.58 4.46 -6.62
C THR A 3 22.07 3.45 -5.59
N ARG A 4 21.95 3.88 -4.34
CA ARG A 4 21.28 3.13 -3.27
C ARG A 4 19.82 2.99 -3.68
N THR A 5 19.42 1.77 -4.00
CA THR A 5 18.16 1.39 -4.63
C THR A 5 16.97 1.97 -3.87
N MET A 6 16.49 3.11 -4.39
CA MET A 6 15.14 3.64 -4.19
C MET A 6 14.16 2.49 -4.38
N VAL A 7 13.24 2.24 -3.44
CA VAL A 7 12.20 1.19 -3.50
C VAL A 7 11.72 1.03 -4.94
N PRO A 8 12.24 0.04 -5.70
CA PRO A 8 12.09 0.10 -7.14
C PRO A 8 10.67 -0.32 -7.44
N ASP A 9 9.91 0.61 -8.02
CA ASP A 9 8.55 0.47 -8.58
C ASP A 9 7.34 0.76 -7.65
N ALA A 10 7.56 1.14 -6.39
CA ALA A 10 6.48 1.54 -5.49
C ALA A 10 6.22 3.06 -5.54
N SER A 11 5.15 3.50 -6.21
CA SER A 11 4.65 4.86 -6.00
C SER A 11 4.26 5.07 -4.52
N LEU A 12 4.46 6.26 -3.96
CA LEU A 12 3.99 6.63 -2.61
C LEU A 12 2.51 6.27 -2.39
N ARG A 13 1.70 6.31 -3.45
CA ARG A 13 0.30 5.87 -3.43
C ARG A 13 0.12 4.38 -3.16
N HIS A 14 0.96 3.52 -3.71
CA HIS A 14 0.91 2.09 -3.45
C HIS A 14 1.26 1.80 -1.99
N LEU A 15 2.27 2.48 -1.46
CA LEU A 15 2.64 2.38 -0.06
C LEU A 15 1.48 2.84 0.84
N ALA A 16 0.87 3.99 0.54
CA ALA A 16 -0.27 4.51 1.31
C ALA A 16 -1.46 3.54 1.33
N VAL A 17 -1.80 2.93 0.18
CA VAL A 17 -2.85 1.90 0.10
C VAL A 17 -2.50 0.68 0.94
N MET A 18 -1.28 0.15 0.82
CA MET A 18 -0.86 -1.03 1.57
C MET A 18 -0.81 -0.77 3.07
N VAL A 19 -0.35 0.42 3.51
CA VAL A 19 -0.39 0.83 4.90
C VAL A 19 -1.83 0.88 5.41
N ALA A 20 -2.75 1.53 4.68
CA ALA A 20 -4.15 1.64 5.09
C ALA A 20 -4.77 0.25 5.34
N ILE A 21 -4.70 -0.64 4.34
CA ILE A 21 -5.36 -1.96 4.42
C ILE A 21 -4.71 -2.94 5.41
N THR A 22 -3.52 -2.65 5.92
CA THR A 22 -2.80 -3.52 6.87
C THR A 22 -2.81 -3.00 8.31
N THR A 23 -3.05 -1.70 8.50
CA THR A 23 -2.99 -1.07 9.84
C THR A 23 -4.37 -0.74 10.39
N GLN A 24 -5.37 -0.55 9.53
CA GLN A 24 -6.72 -0.20 9.96
C GLN A 24 -7.52 -1.49 10.21
N GLY A 25 -8.11 -1.61 11.40
CA GLY A 25 -8.84 -2.81 11.85
C GLY A 25 -10.23 -2.99 11.25
N HIS A 26 -10.55 -2.26 10.18
CA HIS A 26 -11.85 -2.35 9.51
C HIS A 26 -11.70 -2.81 8.05
N PRO A 27 -12.72 -3.45 7.45
CA PRO A 27 -12.70 -3.77 6.03
C PRO A 27 -12.59 -2.50 5.17
N HIS A 28 -11.86 -2.59 4.06
CA HIS A 28 -11.69 -1.49 3.12
C HIS A 28 -12.44 -1.76 1.83
N THR A 29 -13.20 -0.78 1.36
CA THR A 29 -13.73 -0.76 -0.02
C THR A 29 -12.94 0.23 -0.85
N VAL A 30 -13.10 0.18 -2.18
CA VAL A 30 -12.55 1.22 -3.07
C VAL A 30 -13.03 2.62 -2.66
N ARG A 31 -14.29 2.74 -2.23
CA ARG A 31 -14.89 4.01 -1.82
C ARG A 31 -14.26 4.53 -0.52
N SER A 32 -14.09 3.66 0.47
CA SER A 32 -13.48 4.08 1.74
C SER A 32 -12.01 4.46 1.52
N LEU A 33 -11.24 3.65 0.80
CA LEU A 33 -9.84 3.98 0.48
C LEU A 33 -9.68 5.32 -0.24
N ALA A 34 -10.52 5.60 -1.24
CA ALA A 34 -10.49 6.88 -1.95
C ALA A 34 -10.70 8.07 -0.99
N ARG A 35 -11.68 7.96 -0.08
CA ARG A 35 -11.96 8.98 0.93
C ARG A 35 -10.82 9.10 1.94
N ASP A 36 -10.39 7.98 2.50
CA ASP A 36 -9.45 7.92 3.63
C ASP A 36 -8.03 8.37 3.19
N LEU A 37 -7.67 8.14 1.91
CA LEU A 37 -6.38 8.54 1.34
C LEU A 37 -6.44 9.87 0.54
N GLY A 38 -7.60 10.54 0.50
CA GLY A 38 -7.77 11.76 -0.31
C GLY A 38 -7.54 11.56 -1.81
N MET A 39 -7.72 10.34 -2.30
CA MET A 39 -7.50 9.96 -3.70
C MET A 39 -8.79 10.00 -4.50
N SER A 40 -8.71 10.35 -5.78
CA SER A 40 -9.85 10.18 -6.68
C SER A 40 -10.17 8.69 -6.86
N LYS A 41 -11.44 8.37 -7.11
CA LYS A 41 -11.87 6.97 -7.36
C LYS A 41 -11.07 6.32 -8.51
N PRO A 42 -10.83 6.97 -9.68
CA PRO A 42 -10.01 6.38 -10.73
C PRO A 42 -8.55 6.16 -10.33
N ALA A 43 -7.95 7.07 -9.54
CA ALA A 43 -6.59 6.89 -9.04
C ALA A 43 -6.50 5.71 -8.06
N THR A 44 -7.51 5.55 -7.22
CA THR A 44 -7.62 4.43 -6.27
C THR A 44 -7.76 3.11 -7.01
N CYS A 45 -8.65 3.03 -8.01
CA CYS A 45 -8.78 1.82 -8.83
C CYS A 45 -7.45 1.44 -9.50
N ARG A 46 -6.75 2.39 -10.14
CA ARG A 46 -5.46 2.12 -10.78
C ARG A 46 -4.39 1.60 -9.81
N ALA A 47 -4.33 2.17 -8.61
CA ALA A 47 -3.41 1.70 -7.57
C ALA A 47 -3.74 0.26 -7.14
N LEU A 48 -5.03 -0.01 -6.91
CA LEU A 48 -5.50 -1.34 -6.54
C LEU A 48 -5.32 -2.37 -7.67
N ASP A 49 -5.51 -1.98 -8.93
CA ASP A 49 -5.31 -2.86 -10.08
C ASP A 49 -3.83 -3.25 -10.22
N ARG A 50 -2.91 -2.29 -10.07
CA ARG A 50 -1.48 -2.57 -10.13
C ARG A 50 -1.02 -3.45 -8.97
N LEU A 51 -1.43 -3.12 -7.73
CA LEU A 51 -1.10 -3.93 -6.55
C LEU A 51 -1.69 -5.34 -6.65
N GLY A 52 -2.92 -5.47 -7.18
CA GLY A 52 -3.54 -6.76 -7.43
C GLY A 52 -2.83 -7.57 -8.51
N HIS A 53 -2.38 -6.93 -9.59
CA HIS A 53 -1.58 -7.59 -10.64
C HIS A 53 -0.23 -8.11 -10.11
N GLN A 54 0.34 -7.45 -9.11
CA GLN A 54 1.55 -7.87 -8.41
C GLN A 54 1.30 -8.92 -7.31
N GLY A 55 0.06 -9.36 -7.10
CA GLY A 55 -0.29 -10.34 -6.06
C GLY A 55 -0.27 -9.79 -4.64
N LEU A 56 -0.14 -8.47 -4.45
CA LEU A 56 0.04 -7.85 -3.12
C LEU A 56 -1.28 -7.66 -2.38
N LEU A 57 -2.41 -7.68 -3.09
CA LEU A 57 -3.74 -7.62 -2.52
C LEU A 57 -4.72 -8.41 -3.35
N MET A 58 -5.88 -8.70 -2.76
CA MET A 58 -7.00 -9.34 -3.43
C MET A 58 -8.30 -8.58 -3.18
N ARG A 59 -9.25 -8.77 -4.10
CA ARG A 59 -10.60 -8.22 -4.01
C ARG A 59 -11.58 -9.36 -3.78
N GLN A 60 -12.41 -9.23 -2.77
CA GLN A 60 -13.44 -10.22 -2.43
C GLN A 60 -14.81 -9.54 -2.28
N PRO A 61 -15.91 -10.19 -2.69
CA PRO A 61 -17.25 -9.69 -2.37
C PRO A 61 -17.40 -9.52 -0.86
N ASP A 62 -18.04 -8.44 -0.43
CA ASP A 62 -18.40 -8.28 0.97
C ASP A 62 -19.50 -9.32 1.33
N PRO A 63 -19.30 -10.14 2.38
CA PRO A 63 -20.28 -11.14 2.78
C PRO A 63 -21.60 -10.53 3.29
N THR A 64 -21.58 -9.27 3.72
CA THR A 64 -22.74 -8.54 4.26
C THR A 64 -23.46 -7.70 3.20
N ASP A 65 -22.74 -7.27 2.16
CA ASP A 65 -23.29 -6.51 1.04
C ASP A 65 -22.62 -6.91 -0.29
N ARG A 66 -23.26 -7.77 -1.07
CA ARG A 66 -22.72 -8.25 -2.36
C ARG A 66 -22.48 -7.15 -3.40
N ARG A 67 -22.99 -5.92 -3.18
CA ARG A 67 -22.72 -4.75 -4.04
C ARG A 67 -21.37 -4.09 -3.73
N SER A 68 -20.78 -4.44 -2.59
CA SER A 68 -19.51 -3.94 -2.11
C SER A 68 -18.39 -4.97 -2.31
N VAL A 69 -17.19 -4.46 -2.63
CA VAL A 69 -15.98 -5.26 -2.81
C VAL A 69 -14.96 -4.82 -1.77
N LEU A 70 -14.52 -5.77 -0.97
CA LEU A 70 -13.49 -5.60 0.04
C LEU A 70 -12.09 -5.79 -0.56
N VAL A 71 -11.16 -4.98 -0.11
CA VAL A 71 -9.73 -5.03 -0.43
C VAL A 71 -9.01 -5.65 0.76
N VAL A 72 -8.29 -6.74 0.52
CA VAL A 72 -7.60 -7.50 1.56
C VAL A 72 -6.14 -7.70 1.16
N PRO A 73 -5.16 -7.44 2.06
CA PRO A 73 -3.76 -7.71 1.76
C PRO A 73 -3.49 -9.22 1.71
N THR A 74 -2.67 -9.66 0.75
CA THR A 74 -2.14 -11.03 0.74
C THR A 74 -0.98 -11.17 1.73
N ALA A 75 -0.49 -12.39 1.93
CA ALA A 75 0.74 -12.62 2.70
C ALA A 75 1.93 -11.91 2.05
N GLU A 76 2.06 -12.05 0.73
CA GLU A 76 3.10 -11.38 -0.08
C GLU A 76 3.02 -9.85 0.04
N GLY A 77 1.80 -9.29 0.06
CA GLY A 77 1.56 -7.88 0.28
C GLY A 77 2.04 -7.38 1.64
N ARG A 78 1.78 -8.15 2.70
CA ARG A 78 2.28 -7.83 4.05
C ARG A 78 3.81 -7.86 4.07
N ASP A 79 4.43 -8.84 3.43
CA ASP A 79 5.89 -8.98 3.37
C ASP A 79 6.53 -7.85 2.56
N TRP A 80 5.89 -7.47 1.45
CA TRP A 80 6.29 -6.33 0.66
C TRP A 80 6.27 -5.03 1.48
N LEU A 81 5.21 -4.80 2.26
CA LEU A 81 5.11 -3.61 3.10
C LEU A 81 6.17 -3.59 4.20
N ARG A 82 6.46 -4.76 4.81
CA ARG A 82 7.53 -4.89 5.81
C ARG A 82 8.89 -4.51 5.24
N ARG A 83 9.23 -4.99 4.04
CA ARG A 83 10.48 -4.62 3.36
C ARG A 83 10.54 -3.12 3.05
N ALA A 84 9.46 -2.56 2.49
CA ALA A 84 9.39 -1.14 2.21
C ALA A 84 9.58 -0.27 3.48
N ALA A 85 9.02 -0.69 4.62
CA ALA A 85 9.20 0.01 5.89
C ALA A 85 10.64 -0.07 6.41
N GLN A 86 11.32 -1.20 6.21
CA GLN A 86 12.75 -1.37 6.54
C GLN A 86 13.62 -0.43 5.70
N ASP A 87 13.35 -0.33 4.40
CA ASP A 87 14.08 0.54 3.48
C ASP A 87 13.93 2.01 3.86
N VAL A 88 12.69 2.45 4.16
CA VAL A 88 12.41 3.82 4.63
C VAL A 88 13.14 4.11 5.94
N ARG A 89 13.14 3.15 6.88
CA ARG A 89 13.83 3.31 8.16
C ARG A 89 15.34 3.46 7.99
N ALA A 90 15.95 2.66 7.11
CA ALA A 90 17.37 2.74 6.81
C ALA A 90 17.73 4.08 6.15
N LEU A 91 16.90 4.57 5.23
CA LEU A 91 17.10 5.88 4.60
C LEU A 91 17.04 7.02 5.63
N LEU A 92 16.05 7.00 6.53
CA LEU A 92 15.92 8.00 7.58
C LEU A 92 17.07 7.96 8.58
N ALA A 93 17.52 6.76 8.97
CA ALA A 93 18.65 6.60 9.88
C ALA A 93 19.93 7.21 9.31
N ASP A 94 20.22 6.96 8.02
CA ASP A 94 21.40 7.52 7.35
C ASP A 94 21.30 9.04 7.23
N ALA A 95 20.13 9.58 6.88
CA ALA A 95 19.93 11.03 6.79
C ALA A 95 20.08 11.74 8.15
N VAL A 96 19.65 11.09 9.24
CA VAL A 96 19.87 11.60 10.60
C VAL A 96 21.34 11.54 10.99
N ALA A 97 22.05 10.47 10.61
CA ALA A 97 23.48 10.32 10.88
C ALA A 97 24.35 11.31 10.10
N GLU A 98 23.97 11.68 8.88
CA GLU A 98 24.66 12.71 8.09
C GLU A 98 24.43 14.12 8.62
N ALA A 99 23.33 14.34 9.35
CA ALA A 99 22.98 15.63 9.94
C ALA A 99 23.51 15.85 11.36
N ALA A 100 24.17 14.84 11.95
CA ALA A 100 24.72 14.83 13.31
C ALA A 100 26.25 14.94 13.29
#